data_AF-A0A381PXC5-F1
#
_entry.id   AF-A0A381PXC5-F1
#
_cell.length_a   1.000
_cell.length_b   1.000
_cell.length_c   1.000
_cell.angle_alpha   90.00
_cell.angle_beta   90.00
_cell.angle_gamma   90.00
#
_symmetry.space_group_name_H-M   'P 1'
#
loop_
_entity.id
_entity.type
_entity.pdbx_description
1 polymer ?
#
loop_
_entity_poly.entity_id
_entity_poly.type
_entity_poly.pdbx_seq_one_letter_code
_entity_poly.pdbx_strand_id
1 'polypeptide(L)'
;MLDKIGTLLGMMIGASLVIFGIVWPDHLSNYYMYQFREFETALDTLKATQASIEEIRALKANFAEFQGSWLGSISRFVDLKSLLIVLGGSYAATLIAFRFGDAMRAILFIAKAFLSGKADKDFLEVYHTIISLCEKRANNELISDEEISAVKNSDLQTWLQDFIAVDLVTEEMIEEIVRSEIEMYNYRSFEE
;
A
#
# COMPACT_ATOMS: atom_id res chain seq x y z
N MET A 1 -15.44 8.93 -18.43
CA MET A 1 -14.76 8.14 -19.50
C MET A 1 -13.40 7.61 -19.04
N LEU A 2 -12.57 8.45 -18.39
CA LEU A 2 -11.23 8.05 -17.90
C LEU A 2 -11.24 6.76 -17.08
N ASP A 3 -12.22 6.61 -16.19
CA ASP A 3 -12.26 5.50 -15.23
C ASP A 3 -12.63 4.16 -15.86
N LYS A 4 -13.51 4.17 -16.89
CA LYS A 4 -13.83 2.96 -17.67
C LYS A 4 -12.62 2.51 -18.50
N ILE A 5 -11.88 3.46 -19.07
CA ILE A 5 -10.66 3.20 -19.84
C ILE A 5 -9.56 2.66 -18.91
N GLY A 6 -9.38 3.27 -17.73
CA GLY A 6 -8.44 2.80 -16.72
C GLY A 6 -8.74 1.39 -16.22
N THR A 7 -10.03 1.09 -15.98
CA THR A 7 -10.45 -0.26 -15.56
C THR A 7 -10.18 -1.30 -16.65
N LEU A 8 -10.51 -0.99 -17.91
CA LEU A 8 -10.22 -1.87 -19.05
C LEU A 8 -8.71 -2.13 -19.21
N LEU A 9 -7.90 -1.07 -19.17
CA LEU A 9 -6.44 -1.17 -19.28
C LEU A 9 -5.85 -1.97 -18.11
N GLY A 10 -6.29 -1.70 -16.88
CA GLY A 10 -5.81 -2.42 -15.72
C GLY A 10 -6.19 -3.90 -15.75
N MET A 11 -7.41 -4.25 -16.18
CA MET A 11 -7.81 -5.66 -16.40
C MET A 11 -6.94 -6.33 -17.46
N MET A 12 -6.68 -5.64 -18.59
CA MET A 12 -5.79 -6.14 -19.65
C MET A 12 -4.37 -6.39 -19.12
N ILE A 13 -3.85 -5.49 -18.29
CA ILE A 13 -2.53 -5.63 -17.65
C ILE A 13 -2.54 -6.84 -16.70
N GLY A 14 -3.53 -6.96 -15.83
CA GLY A 14 -3.65 -8.08 -14.89
C GLY A 14 -3.71 -9.43 -15.61
N ALA A 15 -4.55 -9.55 -16.64
CA ALA A 15 -4.63 -10.75 -17.46
C ALA A 15 -3.31 -11.04 -18.21
N SER A 16 -2.65 -10.00 -18.73
CA SER A 16 -1.36 -10.13 -19.41
C SER A 16 -0.26 -10.65 -18.47
N LEU A 17 -0.24 -10.17 -17.21
CA LEU A 17 0.71 -10.64 -16.20
C LEU A 17 0.49 -12.13 -15.87
N VAL A 18 -0.76 -12.56 -15.76
CA VAL A 18 -1.09 -13.98 -15.55
C VAL A 18 -0.63 -14.84 -16.74
N ILE A 19 -0.98 -14.43 -17.96
CA ILE A 19 -0.58 -15.15 -19.18
C ILE A 19 0.95 -15.21 -19.28
N PHE A 20 1.62 -14.09 -19.03
CA PHE A 20 3.08 -14.02 -19.05
C PHE A 20 3.71 -14.94 -18.00
N GLY A 21 3.17 -14.98 -16.77
CA GLY A 21 3.59 -15.92 -15.74
C GLY A 21 3.40 -17.38 -16.18
N ILE A 22 2.28 -17.72 -16.83
CA ILE A 22 2.02 -19.09 -17.33
C ILE A 22 3.06 -19.51 -18.39
N VAL A 23 3.37 -18.61 -19.33
CA VAL A 23 4.29 -18.87 -20.45
C VAL A 23 5.77 -18.78 -20.02
N TRP A 24 6.07 -18.15 -18.88
CA TRP A 24 7.44 -17.97 -18.41
C TRP A 24 8.17 -19.31 -18.21
N PRO A 25 9.43 -19.46 -18.70
CA PRO A 25 10.16 -20.71 -18.54
C PRO A 25 10.47 -21.05 -17.08
N ASP A 26 10.18 -22.28 -16.66
CA ASP A 26 10.34 -22.70 -15.26
C ASP A 26 11.79 -22.59 -14.75
N HIS A 27 12.79 -22.92 -15.57
CA HIS A 27 14.19 -22.78 -15.18
C HIS A 27 14.68 -21.34 -15.01
N LEU A 28 13.96 -20.36 -15.56
CA LEU A 28 14.22 -18.93 -15.38
C LEU A 28 13.27 -18.31 -14.36
N SER A 29 12.40 -19.10 -13.74
CA SER A 29 11.40 -18.57 -12.80
C SER A 29 12.08 -18.07 -11.53
N ASN A 30 13.18 -18.69 -11.11
CA ASN A 30 13.97 -18.24 -9.98
C ASN A 30 15.44 -18.67 -10.10
N TYR A 31 16.28 -18.02 -9.30
CA TYR A 31 17.73 -18.27 -9.29
C TYR A 31 18.06 -19.70 -8.85
N TYR A 32 17.26 -20.29 -7.96
CA TYR A 32 17.49 -21.67 -7.52
C TYR A 32 17.35 -22.66 -8.66
N MET A 33 16.29 -22.53 -9.46
CA MET A 33 16.01 -23.41 -10.59
C MET A 33 17.02 -23.22 -11.72
N TYR A 34 17.49 -22.00 -11.93
CA TYR A 34 18.60 -21.72 -12.85
C TYR A 34 19.87 -22.45 -12.42
N GLN A 35 20.30 -22.26 -11.16
CA GLN A 35 21.50 -22.90 -10.61
C GLN A 35 21.39 -24.42 -10.59
N PHE A 36 20.20 -24.96 -10.32
CA PHE A 36 19.93 -26.38 -10.38
C PHE A 36 20.12 -26.92 -11.80
N ARG A 37 19.62 -26.23 -12.83
CA ARG A 37 19.79 -26.64 -14.22
C ARG A 37 21.23 -26.54 -14.72
N GLU A 38 21.95 -25.50 -14.32
CA GLU A 38 23.39 -25.38 -14.58
C GLU A 38 24.16 -26.55 -13.94
N PHE A 39 23.83 -26.89 -12.69
CA PHE A 39 24.43 -28.04 -12.00
C PHE A 39 24.14 -29.37 -12.72
N GLU A 40 22.90 -29.64 -13.13
CA GLU A 40 22.54 -30.85 -13.87
C GLU A 40 23.32 -30.95 -15.19
N THR A 41 23.37 -29.84 -15.94
CA THR A 41 24.09 -29.77 -17.23
C THR A 41 25.59 -29.99 -17.04
N ALA A 42 26.20 -29.36 -16.02
CA ALA A 42 27.60 -29.56 -15.67
C ALA A 42 27.89 -31.01 -15.22
N LEU A 43 26.97 -31.62 -14.48
CA LEU A 43 27.12 -33.01 -14.04
C LEU A 43 27.05 -33.99 -15.22
N ASP A 44 26.15 -33.76 -16.17
CA ASP A 44 25.99 -34.64 -17.33
C ASP A 44 27.14 -34.50 -18.33
N THR A 45 27.70 -33.30 -18.49
CA THR A 45 28.93 -33.12 -19.29
C THR A 45 30.12 -33.85 -18.67
N LEU A 46 30.33 -33.75 -17.35
CA LEU A 46 31.41 -34.48 -16.66
C LEU A 46 31.27 -36.00 -16.78
N LYS A 47 30.05 -36.53 -16.71
CA LYS A 47 29.81 -37.97 -16.95
C LYS A 47 30.11 -38.36 -18.39
N ALA A 48 29.69 -37.54 -19.36
CA ALA A 48 29.92 -37.79 -20.78
C ALA A 48 31.41 -37.78 -21.14
N THR A 49 32.22 -36.94 -20.49
CA THR A 49 33.67 -36.85 -20.72
C THR A 49 34.48 -37.85 -19.90
N GLN A 50 33.85 -38.77 -19.16
CA GLN A 50 34.52 -39.69 -18.23
C GLN A 50 35.47 -38.96 -17.26
N ALA A 51 35.02 -37.81 -16.73
CA ALA A 51 35.77 -37.02 -15.77
C ALA A 51 36.10 -37.83 -14.49
N SER A 52 37.10 -37.37 -13.75
CA SER A 52 37.53 -38.04 -12.52
C SER A 52 36.44 -38.01 -11.44
N ILE A 53 36.46 -39.00 -10.55
CA ILE A 53 35.51 -39.09 -9.42
C ILE A 53 35.63 -37.87 -8.50
N GLU A 54 36.82 -37.28 -8.39
CA GLU A 54 37.10 -36.10 -7.56
C GLU A 54 36.39 -34.85 -8.10
N GLU A 55 36.41 -34.62 -9.41
CA GLU A 55 35.72 -33.49 -10.06
C GLU A 55 34.19 -33.59 -9.86
N ILE A 56 33.62 -34.78 -10.02
CA ILE A 56 32.19 -35.02 -9.79
C ILE A 56 31.83 -34.77 -8.32
N ARG A 57 32.70 -35.17 -7.37
CA ARG A 57 32.49 -34.93 -5.94
C ARG A 57 32.57 -33.45 -5.59
N ALA A 58 33.54 -32.73 -6.17
CA ALA A 58 33.69 -31.30 -5.95
C ALA A 58 32.46 -30.51 -6.44
N LEU A 59 31.96 -30.80 -7.64
CA LEU A 59 30.75 -30.16 -8.17
C LEU A 59 29.53 -30.39 -7.26
N LYS A 60 29.34 -31.64 -6.79
CA LYS A 60 28.26 -31.97 -5.85
C LYS A 60 28.40 -31.26 -4.50
N ALA A 61 29.61 -31.14 -3.98
CA ALA A 61 29.88 -30.43 -2.73
C ALA A 61 29.55 -28.93 -2.86
N ASN A 62 29.97 -28.30 -3.95
CA ASN A 62 29.69 -26.88 -4.23
C ASN A 62 28.18 -26.62 -4.33
N PHE A 63 27.43 -27.51 -4.98
CA PHE A 63 25.98 -27.36 -5.07
C PHE A 63 25.29 -27.58 -3.71
N ALA A 64 25.77 -28.53 -2.90
CA ALA A 64 25.27 -28.75 -1.55
C ALA A 64 25.51 -27.52 -0.64
N GLU A 65 26.66 -26.85 -0.79
CA GLU A 65 26.95 -25.59 -0.09
C GLU A 65 25.97 -24.49 -0.51
N PHE A 66 25.73 -24.32 -1.82
CA PHE A 66 24.70 -23.40 -2.30
C PHE A 66 23.32 -23.73 -1.70
N GLN A 67 22.93 -25.00 -1.69
CA GLN A 67 21.66 -25.45 -1.12
C GLN A 67 21.52 -25.16 0.39
N GLY A 68 22.63 -25.19 1.13
CA GLY A 68 22.68 -24.86 2.56
C GLY A 68 22.81 -23.36 2.84
N SER A 69 23.16 -22.56 1.84
CA SER A 69 23.31 -21.11 2.00
C SER A 69 21.97 -20.40 2.20
N TRP A 70 22.03 -19.21 2.81
CA TRP A 70 20.89 -18.32 2.94
C TRP A 70 20.30 -17.92 1.57
N LEU A 71 21.17 -17.64 0.60
CA LEU A 71 20.79 -17.33 -0.78
C LEU A 71 20.03 -18.49 -1.43
N GLY A 72 20.53 -19.73 -1.28
CA GLY A 72 19.87 -20.94 -1.76
C GLY A 72 18.52 -21.18 -1.10
N SER A 73 18.39 -20.84 0.18
CA SER A 73 17.12 -20.97 0.91
C SER A 73 16.07 -19.97 0.42
N ILE A 74 16.41 -18.69 0.28
CA ILE A 74 15.47 -17.65 -0.19
C ILE A 74 15.08 -17.87 -1.65
N SER A 75 16.06 -18.19 -2.51
CA SER A 75 15.82 -18.37 -3.94
C SER A 75 14.89 -19.54 -4.28
N ARG A 76 14.66 -20.49 -3.36
CA ARG A 76 13.62 -21.53 -3.50
C ARG A 76 12.20 -20.99 -3.38
N PHE A 77 12.00 -19.91 -2.63
CA PHE A 77 10.68 -19.35 -2.35
C PHE A 77 10.30 -18.23 -3.32
N VAL A 78 11.27 -17.42 -3.73
CA VAL A 78 11.02 -16.26 -4.60
C VAL A 78 10.96 -16.72 -6.05
N ASP A 79 9.75 -17.03 -6.51
CA ASP A 79 9.46 -17.49 -7.87
C ASP A 79 8.72 -16.43 -8.68
N LEU A 80 9.35 -15.96 -9.76
CA LEU A 80 8.84 -14.89 -10.62
C LEU A 80 7.51 -15.29 -11.29
N LYS A 81 7.41 -16.53 -11.78
CA LYS A 81 6.20 -17.05 -12.42
C LYS A 81 5.02 -17.02 -11.45
N SER A 82 5.23 -17.52 -10.23
CA SER A 82 4.23 -17.54 -9.17
C SER A 82 3.83 -16.13 -8.74
N LEU A 83 4.81 -15.22 -8.61
CA LEU A 83 4.57 -13.81 -8.27
C LEU A 83 3.72 -13.12 -9.32
N LEU A 84 4.02 -13.31 -10.61
CA LEU A 84 3.25 -12.72 -11.72
C LEU A 84 1.80 -13.22 -11.75
N ILE A 85 1.57 -14.52 -11.50
CA ILE A 85 0.23 -15.11 -11.49
C ILE A 85 -0.57 -14.59 -10.29
N VAL A 86 0.03 -14.58 -9.10
CA VAL A 86 -0.66 -14.14 -7.87
C VAL A 86 -0.94 -12.64 -7.91
N LEU A 87 0.06 -11.81 -8.24
CA LEU A 87 -0.14 -10.37 -8.34
C LEU A 87 -1.06 -9.99 -9.50
N GLY A 88 -0.84 -10.56 -10.69
CA GLY A 88 -1.69 -10.30 -11.86
C GLY A 88 -3.13 -10.75 -11.63
N GLY A 89 -3.34 -11.92 -11.04
CA GLY A 89 -4.65 -12.49 -10.76
C GLY A 89 -5.41 -11.71 -9.68
N SER A 90 -4.76 -11.39 -8.56
CA SER A 90 -5.37 -10.56 -7.50
C SER A 90 -5.69 -9.17 -8.01
N TYR A 91 -4.77 -8.52 -8.74
CA TYR A 91 -4.99 -7.21 -9.34
C TYR A 91 -6.15 -7.21 -10.35
N ALA A 92 -6.21 -8.21 -11.23
CA ALA A 92 -7.31 -8.37 -12.17
C ALA A 92 -8.66 -8.56 -11.44
N ALA A 93 -8.69 -9.41 -10.41
CA ALA A 93 -9.89 -9.64 -9.60
C ALA A 93 -10.36 -8.34 -8.90
N THR A 94 -9.43 -7.56 -8.35
CA THR A 94 -9.75 -6.25 -7.75
C THR A 94 -10.37 -5.29 -8.76
N LEU A 95 -9.87 -5.23 -9.99
CA LEU A 95 -10.42 -4.34 -11.03
C LEU A 95 -11.71 -4.84 -11.68
N ILE A 96 -12.04 -6.13 -11.50
CA ILE A 96 -13.37 -6.66 -11.82
C ILE A 96 -14.38 -6.22 -10.75
N ALA A 97 -13.97 -6.24 -9.49
CA ALA A 97 -14.83 -5.89 -8.35
C ALA A 97 -15.00 -4.37 -8.16
N PHE A 98 -13.96 -3.59 -8.42
CA PHE A 98 -13.90 -2.15 -8.15
C PHE A 98 -13.43 -1.37 -9.37
N ARG A 99 -13.83 -0.09 -9.44
CA ARG A 99 -13.37 0.82 -10.50
C ARG A 99 -11.90 1.16 -10.26
N PHE A 100 -11.17 1.42 -11.34
CA PHE A 100 -9.73 1.72 -11.27
C PHE A 100 -9.39 2.87 -10.31
N GLY A 101 -10.12 3.98 -10.36
CA GLY A 101 -9.90 5.11 -9.46
C GLY A 101 -10.08 4.77 -7.97
N ASP A 102 -11.02 3.86 -7.66
CA ASP A 102 -11.31 3.45 -6.29
C ASP A 102 -10.21 2.51 -5.77
N ALA A 103 -9.83 1.51 -6.58
CA ALA A 103 -8.75 0.59 -6.26
C ALA A 103 -7.40 1.29 -6.00
N MET A 104 -7.08 2.32 -6.79
CA MET A 104 -5.86 3.11 -6.60
C MET A 104 -5.91 3.97 -5.33
N ARG A 105 -7.08 4.51 -4.97
CA ARG A 105 -7.26 5.28 -3.73
C ARG A 105 -7.11 4.41 -2.49
N ALA A 106 -7.64 3.19 -2.49
CA ALA A 106 -7.48 2.25 -1.39
C ALA A 106 -5.99 2.00 -1.06
N ILE A 107 -5.14 1.79 -2.07
CA ILE A 107 -3.69 1.62 -1.87
C ILE A 107 -3.06 2.85 -1.20
N LEU A 108 -3.45 4.06 -1.64
CA LEU A 108 -2.96 5.32 -1.07
C LEU A 108 -3.44 5.50 0.38
N PHE A 109 -4.68 5.15 0.69
CA PHE A 109 -5.21 5.24 2.05
C PHE A 109 -4.54 4.27 3.01
N ILE A 110 -4.31 3.02 2.58
CA ILE A 110 -3.54 2.05 3.36
C ILE A 110 -2.13 2.61 3.64
N ALA A 111 -1.44 3.13 2.63
CA ALA A 111 -0.13 3.73 2.81
C ALA A 111 -0.17 4.94 3.77
N LYS A 112 -1.17 5.80 3.65
CA LYS A 112 -1.39 6.95 4.54
C LYS A 112 -1.63 6.47 5.98
N ALA A 113 -2.38 5.39 6.19
CA ALA A 113 -2.64 4.85 7.53
C ALA A 113 -1.35 4.38 8.21
N PHE A 114 -0.47 3.67 7.49
CA PHE A 114 0.82 3.25 8.03
C PHE A 114 1.78 4.43 8.31
N LEU A 115 1.69 5.51 7.53
CA LEU A 115 2.53 6.70 7.69
C LEU A 115 1.99 7.68 8.75
N SER A 116 0.71 7.60 9.10
CA SER A 116 0.03 8.52 10.02
C SER A 116 0.24 8.13 11.48
N GLY A 117 1.49 8.23 11.96
CA GLY A 117 1.82 8.15 13.39
C GLY A 117 1.53 9.45 14.17
N LYS A 118 0.53 10.25 13.76
CA LYS A 118 0.31 11.64 14.22
C LYS A 118 -0.93 11.88 15.08
N ALA A 119 -1.79 10.87 15.29
CA ALA A 119 -3.08 11.04 15.96
C ALA A 119 -2.99 11.79 17.31
N ASP A 120 -2.00 11.48 18.15
CA ASP A 120 -1.85 12.11 19.48
C ASP A 120 -1.45 13.60 19.40
N LYS A 121 -0.65 13.99 18.39
CA LYS A 121 -0.23 15.38 18.19
C LYS A 121 -1.38 16.23 17.68
N ASP A 122 -2.17 15.66 16.78
CA ASP A 122 -3.31 16.34 16.17
C ASP A 122 -4.42 16.59 17.21
N PHE A 123 -4.65 15.65 18.15
CA PHE A 123 -5.59 15.84 19.26
C PHE A 123 -5.16 16.95 20.24
N LEU A 124 -3.90 16.94 20.68
CA LEU A 124 -3.38 17.95 21.60
C LEU A 124 -3.43 19.35 20.99
N GLU A 125 -3.16 19.47 19.70
CA GLU A 125 -3.25 20.72 18.96
C GLU A 125 -4.68 21.26 18.95
N VAL A 126 -5.66 20.43 18.57
CA VAL A 126 -7.09 20.80 18.61
C VAL A 126 -7.51 21.24 20.02
N TYR A 127 -7.14 20.46 21.04
CA TYR A 127 -7.46 20.77 22.45
C TYR A 127 -6.92 22.15 22.86
N HIS A 128 -5.64 22.42 22.62
CA HIS A 128 -5.03 23.70 22.98
C HIS A 128 -5.65 24.88 22.22
N THR A 129 -5.95 24.70 20.93
CA THR A 129 -6.64 25.73 20.14
C THR A 129 -8.01 26.07 20.72
N ILE A 130 -8.85 25.07 21.02
CA ILE A 130 -10.18 25.28 21.61
C ILE A 130 -10.08 26.02 22.95
N ILE A 131 -9.20 25.59 23.85
CA ILE A 131 -9.03 26.25 25.16
C ILE A 131 -8.64 27.71 24.99
N SER A 132 -7.71 28.02 24.09
CA SER A 132 -7.27 29.41 23.85
C SER A 132 -8.41 30.31 23.36
N LEU A 133 -9.29 29.79 22.49
CA LEU A 133 -10.45 30.53 21.99
C LEU A 133 -11.50 30.73 23.10
N CYS A 134 -11.71 29.72 23.94
CA CYS A 134 -12.60 29.81 25.10
C CYS A 134 -12.11 30.84 26.13
N GLU A 135 -10.81 30.86 26.43
CA GLU A 135 -10.21 31.84 27.35
C GLU A 135 -10.40 33.28 26.83
N LYS A 136 -10.20 33.51 25.53
CA LYS A 136 -10.47 34.80 24.90
C LYS A 136 -11.93 35.22 25.03
N ARG A 137 -12.86 34.31 24.70
CA ARG A 137 -14.30 34.56 24.82
C ARG A 137 -14.69 34.88 26.26
N ALA A 138 -14.14 34.14 27.24
CA ALA A 138 -14.37 34.36 28.66
C ALA A 138 -13.84 35.74 29.13
N ASN A 139 -12.76 36.22 28.52
CA ASN A 139 -12.18 37.54 28.76
C ASN A 139 -12.86 38.67 27.95
N ASN A 140 -13.95 38.38 27.21
CA ASN A 140 -14.60 39.30 26.25
C ASN A 140 -13.67 39.84 25.16
N GLU A 141 -12.62 39.09 24.82
CA GLU A 141 -11.75 39.41 23.68
C GLU A 141 -12.38 38.93 22.37
N LEU A 142 -12.22 39.73 21.33
CA LEU A 142 -12.68 39.36 19.99
C LEU A 142 -11.72 38.32 19.39
N ILE A 143 -12.29 37.27 18.80
CA ILE A 143 -11.54 36.30 18.00
C ILE A 143 -11.43 36.88 16.60
N SER A 144 -10.21 37.12 16.12
CA SER A 144 -9.99 37.73 14.81
C SER A 144 -9.94 36.70 13.68
N ASP A 145 -10.28 37.12 12.46
CA ASP A 145 -10.20 36.28 11.26
C ASP A 145 -8.77 35.77 11.01
N GLU A 146 -7.74 36.58 11.35
CA GLU A 146 -6.34 36.18 11.27
C GLU A 146 -6.03 34.99 12.17
N GLU A 147 -6.57 34.97 13.39
CA GLU A 147 -6.37 33.87 14.33
C GLU A 147 -7.07 32.60 13.88
N ILE A 148 -8.29 32.73 13.34
CA ILE A 148 -9.01 31.60 12.75
C ILE A 148 -8.23 31.05 11.55
N SER A 149 -7.69 31.93 10.70
CA SER A 149 -6.87 31.54 9.55
C SER A 149 -5.52 30.89 9.93
N ALA A 150 -5.06 31.10 11.17
CA ALA A 150 -3.84 30.51 11.72
C ALA A 150 -4.06 29.13 12.38
N VAL A 151 -5.31 28.69 12.54
CA VAL A 151 -5.63 27.35 13.04
C VAL A 151 -5.09 26.29 12.08
N LYS A 152 -4.23 25.42 12.59
CA LYS A 152 -3.50 24.44 11.76
C LYS A 152 -4.34 23.23 11.35
N ASN A 153 -5.28 22.82 12.20
CA ASN A 153 -6.20 21.74 11.86
C ASN A 153 -7.23 22.32 10.87
N SER A 154 -7.22 21.82 9.63
CA SER A 154 -8.05 22.34 8.54
C SER A 154 -9.55 22.19 8.81
N ASP A 155 -9.95 21.10 9.45
CA ASP A 155 -11.35 20.80 9.71
C ASP A 155 -11.89 21.75 10.78
N LEU A 156 -11.15 21.89 11.88
CA LEU A 156 -11.44 22.86 12.95
C LEU A 156 -11.45 24.29 12.43
N GLN A 157 -10.49 24.67 11.59
CA GLN A 157 -10.46 25.98 10.95
C GLN A 157 -11.73 26.24 10.13
N THR A 158 -12.13 25.28 9.30
CA THR A 158 -13.33 25.37 8.46
C THR A 158 -14.57 25.52 9.34
N TRP A 159 -14.70 24.70 10.38
CA TRP A 159 -15.83 24.81 11.32
C TRP A 159 -15.88 26.16 12.04
N LEU A 160 -14.72 26.70 12.43
CA LEU A 160 -14.64 28.01 13.07
C LEU A 160 -15.05 29.15 12.12
N GLN A 161 -14.61 29.11 10.87
CA GLN A 161 -14.95 30.10 9.84
C GLN A 161 -16.43 30.05 9.46
N ASP A 162 -16.96 28.85 9.22
CA ASP A 162 -18.29 28.68 8.64
C ASP A 162 -19.40 28.75 9.68
N PHE A 163 -19.17 28.27 10.91
CA PHE A 163 -20.24 28.10 11.91
C PHE A 163 -20.11 29.04 13.12
N ILE A 164 -18.91 29.27 13.62
CA ILE A 164 -18.70 29.94 14.92
C ILE A 164 -18.47 31.45 14.77
N ALA A 165 -17.83 31.91 13.69
CA ALA A 165 -17.56 33.34 13.48
C ALA A 165 -18.80 34.15 13.07
N VAL A 166 -19.82 33.50 12.52
CA VAL A 166 -20.95 34.20 11.86
C VAL A 166 -22.24 34.18 12.70
N ASP A 167 -22.24 33.57 13.89
CA ASP A 167 -23.43 33.42 14.78
C ASP A 167 -24.68 32.89 14.04
N LEU A 168 -24.49 32.12 12.96
CA LEU A 168 -25.57 31.70 12.04
C LEU A 168 -26.33 30.45 12.49
N VAL A 169 -25.79 29.71 13.46
CA VAL A 169 -26.24 28.37 13.82
C VAL A 169 -26.35 28.21 15.32
N THR A 170 -27.44 27.56 15.76
CA THR A 170 -27.63 27.20 17.17
C THR A 170 -26.71 26.05 17.57
N GLU A 171 -26.51 25.85 18.87
CA GLU A 171 -25.72 24.74 19.40
C GLU A 171 -26.18 23.37 18.87
N GLU A 172 -27.51 23.14 18.84
CA GLU A 172 -28.09 21.90 18.29
C GLU A 172 -27.74 21.69 16.81
N MET A 173 -27.74 22.77 16.00
CA MET A 173 -27.38 22.68 14.59
C MET A 173 -25.90 22.38 14.41
N ILE A 174 -25.02 22.98 15.22
CA ILE A 174 -23.58 22.69 15.19
C ILE A 174 -23.32 21.22 15.53
N GLU A 175 -23.97 20.69 16.56
CA GLU A 175 -23.84 19.28 16.92
C GLU A 175 -24.28 18.36 15.78
N GLU A 176 -25.43 18.64 15.14
CA GLU A 176 -25.95 17.85 14.03
C GLU A 176 -25.02 17.85 12.82
N ILE A 177 -24.47 19.02 12.46
CA ILE A 177 -23.54 19.16 11.33
C ILE A 177 -22.26 18.37 11.59
N VAL A 178 -21.62 18.59 12.74
CA VAL A 178 -20.35 17.91 13.08
C VAL A 178 -20.56 16.40 13.17
N ARG A 179 -21.67 15.96 13.79
CA ARG A 179 -22.02 14.53 13.87
C ARG A 179 -22.21 13.92 12.48
N SER A 180 -22.96 14.60 11.60
CA SER A 180 -23.18 14.14 10.23
C SER A 180 -21.88 14.04 9.43
N GLU A 181 -20.95 14.98 9.63
CA GLU A 181 -19.65 14.95 8.96
C GLU A 181 -18.78 13.78 9.46
N ILE A 182 -18.74 13.53 10.77
CA ILE A 182 -18.06 12.38 11.36
C ILE A 182 -18.66 11.07 10.84
N GLU A 183 -19.99 10.96 10.78
CA GLU A 183 -20.68 9.80 10.22
C GLU A 183 -20.36 9.59 8.73
N MET A 184 -20.31 10.67 7.95
CA MET A 184 -19.90 10.65 6.54
C MET A 184 -18.45 10.16 6.38
N TYR A 185 -17.50 10.64 7.19
CA TYR A 185 -16.11 10.17 7.14
C TYR A 185 -16.00 8.70 7.51
N ASN A 186 -16.71 8.26 8.56
CA ASN A 186 -16.77 6.85 8.93
C ASN A 186 -17.33 6.01 7.79
N TYR A 187 -18.46 6.41 7.21
CA TYR A 187 -19.06 5.71 6.07
C TYR A 187 -18.10 5.60 4.88
N ARG A 188 -17.44 6.71 4.51
CA ARG A 188 -16.44 6.70 3.43
C ARG A 188 -15.24 5.81 3.73
N SER A 189 -14.80 5.74 4.98
CA SER A 189 -13.73 4.83 5.39
C SER A 189 -14.11 3.34 5.32
N PHE A 190 -15.42 3.03 5.35
CA PHE A 190 -15.91 1.67 5.17
C PHE A 190 -16.12 1.28 3.70
N GLU A 191 -16.41 2.27 2.83
CA GLU A 191 -16.62 2.04 1.39
C GLU A 191 -15.34 2.17 0.53
N GLU A 192 -14.37 3.00 0.93
CA GLU A 192 -13.09 3.24 0.22
C GLU A 192 -11.92 2.47 0.84
#